data_AF-A0A8H7RI67-F1
#
_entry.id   AF-A0A8H7RI67-F1
#
_cell.length_a   1.000
_cell.length_b   1.000
_cell.length_c   1.000
_cell.angle_alpha   90.00
_cell.angle_beta   90.00
_cell.angle_gamma   90.00
#
_symmetry.space_group_name_H-M   'P 1'
#
loop_
_entity.id
_entity.type
_entity.pdbx_description
1 polymer ?
#
loop_
_entity_poly.entity_id
_entity_poly.type
_entity_poly.pdbx_seq_one_letter_code
_entity_poly.pdbx_strand_id
1 'polypeptide(L)'
;MKGLCRLPSVQKALDALINEGRQVREPIKRTKALLQTRYITTGYAWCQSAASVTLYVNFDNADEIPKTKYSLDVLDRSIELNIFDYKGVNHNFKINQLCDFVKPENSTIKFKQDKIVIILKKRNAGSDWPDLRMKSTHKTFHELERHEKSYTPKLNTNYTTPFTNGIHCHHDELNKKNSTGGFIS
;
A
#
# COMPACT_ATOMS: atom_id res chain seq x y z
N MET A 1 46.79 80.08 5.95
CA MET A 1 46.04 79.48 7.07
C MET A 1 45.16 78.37 6.51
N LYS A 2 45.27 77.12 6.99
CA LYS A 2 44.40 76.01 6.56
C LYS A 2 43.30 75.82 7.62
N GLY A 3 42.04 76.00 7.22
CA GLY A 3 40.91 75.91 8.15
C GLY A 3 40.66 74.47 8.62
N LEU A 4 40.46 74.27 9.92
CA LEU A 4 40.01 72.98 10.45
C LEU A 4 38.57 72.70 10.00
N CYS A 5 38.35 71.60 9.29
CA CYS A 5 37.01 71.07 9.08
C CYS A 5 36.42 70.61 10.42
N ARG A 6 35.31 71.20 10.86
CA ARG A 6 34.57 70.72 12.03
C ARG A 6 33.95 69.36 11.71
N LEU A 7 34.31 68.32 12.46
CA LEU A 7 33.62 67.03 12.40
C LEU A 7 32.16 67.20 12.89
N PRO A 8 31.17 66.53 12.26
CA PRO A 8 29.81 66.49 12.77
C PRO A 8 29.74 65.85 14.17
N SER A 9 28.83 66.34 15.02
CA SER A 9 28.47 65.66 16.25
C SER A 9 27.95 64.24 15.96
N VAL A 10 28.27 63.28 16.83
CA VAL A 10 27.81 61.88 16.73
C VAL A 10 26.29 61.81 16.61
N GLN A 11 25.54 62.67 17.30
CA GLN A 11 24.08 62.74 17.19
C GLN A 11 23.65 63.08 15.76
N LYS A 12 24.27 64.09 15.14
CA LYS A 12 23.96 64.51 13.76
C LYS A 12 24.32 63.44 12.72
N ALA A 13 25.33 62.62 13.00
CA ALA A 13 25.66 61.45 12.17
C ALA A 13 24.64 60.31 12.34
N LEU A 14 24.15 60.07 13.56
CA LEU A 14 23.12 59.08 13.85
C LEU A 14 21.77 59.47 13.21
N ASP A 15 21.37 60.73 13.35
CA ASP A 15 20.13 61.26 12.76
C ASP A 15 20.16 61.17 11.22
N ALA A 16 21.33 61.39 10.61
CA ALA A 16 21.54 61.22 9.16
C ALA A 16 21.38 59.75 8.72
N LEU A 17 21.95 58.79 9.46
CA LEU A 17 21.81 57.36 9.16
C LEU A 17 20.37 56.86 9.27
N ILE A 18 19.55 57.48 10.12
CA ILE A 18 18.11 57.18 10.26
C ILE A 18 17.31 57.81 9.11
N ASN A 19 17.63 59.05 8.71
CA ASN A 19 16.98 59.73 7.59
C ASN A 19 17.37 59.20 6.20
N GLU A 20 18.51 58.53 6.07
CA GLU A 20 18.98 57.88 4.82
C GLU A 20 18.16 56.63 4.40
N GLY A 21 16.93 56.47 4.90
CA GLY A 21 15.94 55.53 4.36
C GLY A 21 16.40 54.07 4.30
N ARG A 22 17.43 53.70 5.07
CA ARG A 22 18.10 52.39 4.99
C ARG A 22 17.21 51.34 5.62
N GLN A 23 16.27 50.84 4.82
CA GLN A 23 15.34 49.76 5.17
C GLN A 23 16.10 48.65 5.88
N VAL A 24 15.87 48.53 7.19
CA VAL A 24 16.38 47.43 7.99
C VAL A 24 15.71 46.18 7.43
N ARG A 25 16.50 45.35 6.74
CA ARG A 25 16.00 44.09 6.17
C ARG A 25 15.33 43.31 7.29
N GLU A 26 14.09 42.87 7.09
CA GLU A 26 13.38 42.08 8.10
C GLU A 26 14.27 40.92 8.58
N PRO A 27 14.26 40.60 9.88
CA PRO A 27 14.98 39.45 10.40
C PRO A 27 14.65 38.21 9.56
N ILE A 28 15.67 37.47 9.13
CA ILE A 28 15.50 36.27 8.30
C ILE A 28 14.55 35.32 9.05
N LYS A 29 13.32 35.20 8.57
CA LYS A 29 12.30 34.32 9.13
C LYS A 29 12.78 32.89 8.97
N ARG A 30 13.42 32.36 10.01
CA ARG A 30 14.00 31.01 10.02
C ARG A 30 12.85 30.01 9.88
N THR A 31 12.69 29.45 8.68
CA THR A 31 11.67 28.44 8.41
C THR A 31 11.86 27.29 9.40
N LYS A 32 10.79 26.89 10.09
CA LYS A 32 10.84 25.76 11.01
C LYS A 32 11.27 24.52 10.21
N ALA A 33 12.33 23.85 10.66
CA ALA A 33 12.80 22.62 10.02
C ALA A 33 11.66 21.59 10.01
N LEU A 34 11.42 20.98 8.85
CA LEU A 34 10.44 19.91 8.71
C LEU A 34 10.96 18.66 9.43
N LEU A 35 10.13 18.06 10.28
CA LEU A 35 10.48 16.80 10.93
C LEU A 35 10.56 15.68 9.87
N GLN A 36 11.59 14.86 9.94
CA GLN A 36 11.73 13.69 9.09
C GLN A 36 10.59 12.69 9.36
N THR A 37 10.09 12.05 8.31
CA THR A 37 9.16 10.93 8.41
C THR A 37 9.88 9.58 8.28
N ARG A 38 9.67 8.70 9.26
CA ARG A 38 10.14 7.31 9.28
C ARG A 38 8.99 6.38 8.87
N TYR A 39 9.18 5.66 7.78
CA TYR A 39 8.19 4.68 7.31
C TYR A 39 8.33 3.36 8.06
N ILE A 40 7.22 2.86 8.58
CA ILE A 40 7.11 1.55 9.23
C ILE A 40 6.82 0.51 8.13
N THR A 41 7.88 -0.11 7.63
CA THR A 41 7.83 -1.11 6.54
C THR A 41 7.96 -2.55 7.03
N THR A 42 8.37 -2.75 8.28
CA THR A 42 8.60 -4.04 8.95
C THR A 42 8.12 -3.95 10.41
N GLY A 43 8.24 -5.03 11.19
CA GLY A 43 7.84 -5.01 12.60
C GLY A 43 6.33 -4.98 12.83
N TYR A 44 5.55 -5.54 11.92
CA TYR A 44 4.11 -5.73 12.09
C TYR A 44 3.69 -7.16 11.74
N ALA A 45 2.61 -7.61 12.37
CA ALA A 45 1.93 -8.86 12.10
C ALA A 45 0.44 -8.57 11.85
N TRP A 46 -0.27 -9.54 11.28
CA TRP A 46 -1.71 -9.46 11.09
C TRP A 46 -2.36 -10.83 11.29
N CYS A 47 -3.63 -10.82 11.65
CA CYS A 47 -4.49 -12.00 11.65
C CYS A 47 -5.90 -11.59 11.24
N GLN A 48 -6.78 -12.57 11.08
CA GLN A 48 -8.17 -12.34 10.70
C GLN A 48 -9.14 -13.23 11.46
N SER A 49 -10.40 -12.80 11.42
CA SER A 49 -11.59 -13.54 11.80
C SER A 49 -12.57 -13.49 10.63
N ALA A 50 -13.71 -14.17 10.74
CA ALA A 50 -14.80 -14.04 9.78
C ALA A 50 -15.25 -12.58 9.56
N ALA A 51 -15.17 -11.71 10.58
CA ALA A 51 -15.78 -10.37 10.53
C ALA A 51 -14.78 -9.20 10.44
N SER A 52 -13.50 -9.43 10.78
CA SER A 52 -12.48 -8.37 10.89
C SER A 52 -11.08 -8.88 10.56
N VAL A 53 -10.22 -7.98 10.08
CA VAL A 53 -8.76 -8.14 9.99
C VAL A 53 -8.13 -7.30 11.10
N THR A 54 -7.16 -7.85 11.84
CA THR A 54 -6.46 -7.13 12.90
C THR A 54 -4.97 -7.06 12.60
N LEU A 55 -4.43 -5.86 12.62
CA LEU A 55 -3.00 -5.59 12.49
C LEU A 55 -2.42 -5.25 13.85
N TYR A 56 -1.22 -5.77 14.11
CA TYR A 56 -0.39 -5.48 15.28
C TYR A 56 0.90 -4.86 14.77
N VAL A 57 1.09 -3.56 15.00
CA VAL A 57 2.31 -2.84 14.63
C VAL A 57 3.12 -2.63 15.90
N ASN A 58 4.35 -3.15 15.95
CA ASN A 58 5.25 -2.94 17.09
C ASN A 58 5.65 -1.46 17.13
N PHE A 59 5.47 -0.83 18.29
CA PHE A 59 5.78 0.58 18.48
C PHE A 59 5.98 0.84 19.98
N ASP A 60 7.19 1.24 20.36
CA ASP A 60 7.55 1.44 21.77
C ASP A 60 6.71 2.56 22.41
N ASN A 61 6.30 2.38 23.66
CA ASN A 61 5.47 3.31 24.44
C ASN A 61 4.32 3.94 23.62
N ALA A 62 3.58 3.13 22.86
CA ALA A 62 2.53 3.64 21.98
C ALA A 62 1.32 4.18 22.78
N ASP A 63 1.11 3.71 24.00
CA ASP A 63 0.09 4.19 24.93
C ASP A 63 0.34 5.61 25.45
N GLU A 64 1.58 6.11 25.41
CA GLU A 64 1.90 7.51 25.68
C GLU A 64 1.42 8.47 24.57
N ILE A 65 1.02 7.98 23.40
CA ILE A 65 0.65 8.82 22.24
C ILE A 65 -0.76 9.39 22.43
N PRO A 66 -0.92 10.73 22.58
CA PRO A 66 -2.24 11.33 22.73
C PRO A 66 -3.00 11.37 21.40
N LYS A 67 -4.34 11.42 21.47
CA LYS A 67 -5.24 11.46 20.30
C LYS A 67 -5.01 12.63 19.33
N THR A 68 -4.31 13.68 19.77
CA THR A 68 -3.94 14.83 18.94
C THR A 68 -2.65 14.64 18.14
N LYS A 69 -1.89 13.57 18.41
CA LYS A 69 -0.58 13.28 17.82
C LYS A 69 -0.62 12.12 16.81
N TYR A 70 -1.79 11.69 16.35
CA TYR A 70 -1.92 10.73 15.26
C TYR A 70 -3.13 11.02 14.35
N SER A 71 -3.08 10.57 13.09
CA SER A 71 -4.26 10.37 12.22
C SER A 71 -4.34 8.90 11.79
N LEU A 72 -5.55 8.39 11.63
CA LEU A 72 -5.80 7.10 11.00
C LEU A 72 -6.78 7.31 9.85
N ASP A 73 -6.26 7.18 8.63
CA ASP A 73 -6.99 7.37 7.40
C ASP A 73 -7.26 5.97 6.80
N VAL A 74 -8.49 5.50 6.97
CA VAL A 74 -8.97 4.23 6.41
C VAL A 74 -9.80 4.52 5.16
N LEU A 75 -9.46 3.85 4.07
CA LEU A 75 -10.24 3.84 2.83
C LEU A 75 -10.64 2.40 2.49
N ASP A 76 -11.55 2.26 1.53
CA ASP A 76 -12.07 1.00 0.99
C ASP A 76 -11.06 -0.15 0.88
N ARG A 77 -9.85 0.13 0.38
CA ARG A 77 -8.77 -0.85 0.15
C ARG A 77 -7.38 -0.35 0.57
N SER A 78 -7.31 0.60 1.50
CA SER A 78 -6.02 1.06 2.04
C SER A 78 -6.14 1.62 3.44
N ILE A 79 -5.05 1.57 4.19
CA ILE A 79 -4.92 2.23 5.49
C ILE A 79 -3.63 3.02 5.56
N GLU A 80 -3.70 4.16 6.25
CA GLU A 80 -2.56 5.00 6.56
C GLU A 80 -2.68 5.52 7.99
N LEU A 81 -1.67 5.24 8.80
CA LEU A 81 -1.52 5.72 10.17
C LEU A 81 -0.34 6.68 10.20
N ASN A 82 -0.60 7.95 10.50
CA ASN A 82 0.41 8.96 10.74
C ASN A 82 0.53 9.18 12.24
N ILE A 83 1.75 9.22 12.78
CA ILE A 83 2.05 9.62 14.15
C ILE A 83 3.00 10.82 14.04
N PHE A 84 2.62 11.94 14.64
CA PHE A 84 3.30 13.21 14.48
C PHE A 84 4.21 13.50 15.67
N ASP A 85 5.45 13.90 15.40
CA ASP A 85 6.37 14.44 16.41
C ASP A 85 6.47 13.54 17.66
N TYR A 86 6.66 12.24 17.43
CA TYR A 86 6.96 11.25 18.46
C TYR A 86 8.48 11.14 18.60
N LYS A 87 9.01 11.49 19.77
CA LYS A 87 10.47 11.59 20.02
C LYS A 87 11.21 12.43 18.96
N GLY A 88 10.56 13.48 18.45
CA GLY A 88 11.11 14.40 17.43
C GLY A 88 11.05 13.90 15.98
N VAL A 89 10.35 12.80 15.70
CA VAL A 89 10.25 12.18 14.37
C VAL A 89 8.78 11.90 14.04
N ASN A 90 8.37 12.06 12.78
CA ASN A 90 7.06 11.61 12.32
C ASN A 90 7.16 10.13 11.93
N HIS A 91 6.14 9.32 12.22
CA HIS A 91 6.08 7.93 11.76
C HIS A 91 4.88 7.73 10.84
N ASN A 92 5.04 6.96 9.77
CA ASN A 92 3.98 6.61 8.83
C ASN A 92 3.93 5.10 8.64
N PHE A 93 2.77 4.49 8.85
CA PHE A 93 2.50 3.09 8.53
C PHE A 93 1.39 3.03 7.48
N LYS A 94 1.69 2.44 6.32
CA LYS A 94 0.77 2.44 5.17
C LYS A 94 0.67 1.08 4.48
N ILE A 95 -0.56 0.63 4.26
CA ILE A 95 -0.88 -0.52 3.42
C ILE A 95 -1.85 -0.08 2.33
N ASN A 96 -1.38 -0.15 1.09
CA ASN A 96 -2.19 0.03 -0.11
C ASN A 96 -2.62 -1.33 -0.65
N GLN A 97 -3.75 -1.36 -1.36
CA GLN A 97 -4.28 -2.56 -2.04
C GLN A 97 -4.50 -3.72 -1.07
N LEU A 98 -5.34 -3.50 -0.06
CA LEU A 98 -5.87 -4.58 0.79
C LEU A 98 -6.56 -5.67 -0.06
N CYS A 99 -6.47 -6.91 0.40
CA CYS A 99 -6.98 -8.09 -0.33
C CYS A 99 -8.48 -7.96 -0.68
N ASP A 100 -9.32 -7.51 0.26
CA ASP A 100 -10.72 -7.18 0.01
C ASP A 100 -11.13 -5.84 0.63
N PHE A 101 -12.35 -5.41 0.36
CA PHE A 101 -12.92 -4.18 0.87
C PHE A 101 -13.15 -4.21 2.39
N VAL A 102 -12.90 -3.07 3.03
CA VAL A 102 -13.21 -2.83 4.45
C VAL A 102 -14.36 -1.84 4.63
N LYS A 103 -14.77 -1.64 5.87
CA LYS A 103 -15.73 -0.62 6.31
C LYS A 103 -14.97 0.46 7.11
N PRO A 104 -14.54 1.58 6.49
CA PRO A 104 -13.75 2.62 7.15
C PRO A 104 -14.36 3.12 8.46
N GLU A 105 -15.66 3.40 8.44
CA GLU A 105 -16.46 3.93 9.54
C GLU A 105 -16.58 2.98 10.74
N ASN A 106 -16.37 1.68 10.51
CA ASN A 106 -16.40 0.62 11.52
C ASN A 106 -15.00 0.12 11.92
N SER A 107 -13.94 0.76 11.41
CA SER A 107 -12.55 0.40 11.72
C SER A 107 -12.02 1.21 12.89
N THR A 108 -11.19 0.60 13.74
CA THR A 108 -10.76 1.20 15.02
C THR A 108 -9.27 1.01 15.28
N ILE A 109 -8.69 1.87 16.11
CA ILE A 109 -7.30 1.81 16.55
C ILE A 109 -7.24 1.82 18.09
N LYS A 110 -6.34 1.01 18.64
CA LYS A 110 -6.06 0.92 20.07
C LYS A 110 -4.55 0.93 20.29
N PHE A 111 -4.08 1.89 21.05
CA PHE A 111 -2.68 1.96 21.47
C PHE A 111 -2.51 1.11 22.74
N LYS A 112 -1.40 0.38 22.82
CA LYS A 112 -0.94 -0.40 23.97
C LYS A 112 0.56 -0.18 24.11
N GLN A 113 1.09 -0.36 25.32
CA GLN A 113 2.51 -0.15 25.68
C GLN A 113 3.50 -0.37 24.51
N ASP A 114 3.65 -1.59 24.00
CA ASP A 114 4.65 -1.88 22.94
C ASP A 114 4.05 -2.06 21.54
N LYS A 115 2.75 -1.77 21.34
CA LYS A 115 2.08 -2.03 20.05
C LYS A 115 0.80 -1.26 19.80
N ILE A 116 0.61 -0.94 18.53
CA ILE A 116 -0.62 -0.36 17.98
C ILE A 116 -1.46 -1.47 17.37
N VAL A 117 -2.72 -1.57 17.78
CA VAL A 117 -3.67 -2.56 17.27
C VAL A 117 -4.69 -1.84 16.39
N ILE A 118 -4.68 -2.14 15.08
CA ILE A 118 -5.64 -1.60 14.12
C ILE A 118 -6.61 -2.72 13.75
N ILE A 119 -7.90 -2.51 14.00
CA ILE A 119 -8.96 -3.48 13.70
C ILE A 119 -9.77 -2.94 12.53
N LEU A 120 -9.65 -3.60 11.37
CA LEU A 120 -10.40 -3.27 10.16
C LEU A 120 -11.62 -4.17 10.07
N LYS A 121 -12.81 -3.58 9.94
CA LYS A 121 -14.03 -4.36 9.76
C LYS A 121 -14.14 -4.77 8.29
N LYS A 122 -14.28 -6.07 8.00
CA LYS A 122 -14.47 -6.56 6.62
C LYS A 122 -15.80 -6.05 6.07
N ARG A 123 -15.85 -5.65 4.80
CA ARG A 123 -17.11 -5.34 4.10
C ARG A 123 -17.91 -6.63 3.90
N ASN A 124 -17.24 -7.64 3.37
CA ASN A 124 -17.76 -8.98 3.15
C ASN A 124 -17.41 -9.85 4.37
N ALA A 125 -18.35 -10.01 5.31
CA ALA A 125 -18.17 -10.94 6.42
C ALA A 125 -18.17 -12.39 5.89
N GLY A 126 -17.34 -13.25 6.47
CA GLY A 126 -17.10 -14.62 6.00
C GLY A 126 -16.05 -14.75 4.90
N SER A 127 -15.67 -13.66 4.22
CA SER A 127 -14.58 -13.64 3.24
C SER A 127 -13.25 -13.96 3.91
N ASP A 128 -12.53 -14.97 3.43
CA ASP A 128 -11.19 -15.32 3.90
C ASP A 128 -10.11 -14.57 3.11
N TRP A 129 -9.10 -14.04 3.81
CA TRP A 129 -8.02 -13.27 3.20
C TRP A 129 -6.75 -14.14 3.17
N PRO A 130 -6.34 -14.70 2.02
CA PRO A 130 -5.11 -15.51 1.92
C PRO A 130 -3.82 -14.68 2.10
N ASP A 131 -3.92 -13.36 1.95
CA ASP A 131 -2.86 -12.37 2.17
C ASP A 131 -3.52 -11.08 2.67
N LEU A 132 -2.75 -10.21 3.34
CA LEU A 132 -3.19 -8.88 3.74
C LEU A 132 -3.36 -7.95 2.53
N ARG A 133 -2.54 -8.15 1.49
CA ARG A 133 -2.55 -7.38 0.25
C ARG A 133 -3.08 -8.20 -0.91
N MET A 134 -3.67 -7.51 -1.89
CA MET A 134 -4.11 -8.12 -3.15
C MET A 134 -2.90 -8.67 -3.92
N LYS A 135 -2.88 -9.98 -4.19
CA LYS A 135 -1.93 -10.58 -5.15
C LYS A 135 -2.29 -10.11 -6.56
N SER A 136 -1.30 -9.70 -7.36
CA SER A 136 -1.51 -9.39 -8.77
C SER A 136 -1.58 -10.68 -9.59
N THR A 137 -2.36 -10.68 -10.68
CA THR A 137 -2.51 -11.84 -11.59
C THR A 137 -1.15 -12.42 -12.02
N HIS A 138 -0.18 -11.56 -12.31
CA HIS A 138 1.19 -11.94 -12.67
C HIS A 138 1.94 -12.66 -11.54
N LYS A 139 1.78 -12.22 -10.28
CA LYS A 139 2.36 -12.94 -9.12
C LYS A 139 1.70 -14.29 -8.93
N THR A 140 0.37 -14.35 -9.00
CA THR A 140 -0.39 -15.61 -8.90
C THR A 140 0.02 -16.59 -10.00
N PHE A 141 0.17 -16.12 -11.24
CA PHE A 141 0.62 -16.93 -12.38
C PHE A 141 2.02 -17.51 -12.15
N HIS A 142 3.01 -16.69 -11.78
CA HIS A 142 4.36 -17.18 -11.48
C HIS A 142 4.43 -18.06 -10.23
N GLU A 143 3.54 -17.88 -9.26
CA GLU A 143 3.39 -18.78 -8.12
C GLU A 143 2.87 -20.15 -8.59
N LEU A 144 1.85 -20.20 -9.45
CA LEU A 144 1.33 -21.44 -10.06
C LEU A 144 2.39 -22.15 -10.92
N GLU A 145 3.08 -21.45 -11.82
CA GLU A 145 4.16 -22.04 -12.64
C GLU A 145 5.27 -22.69 -11.79
N ARG A 146 5.59 -22.11 -10.62
CA ARG A 146 6.60 -22.67 -9.70
C ARG A 146 6.10 -23.95 -9.03
N HIS A 147 4.82 -24.01 -8.67
CA HIS A 147 4.22 -25.23 -8.12
C HIS A 147 4.14 -26.34 -9.18
N GLU A 148 3.77 -26.02 -10.42
CA GLU A 148 3.79 -26.98 -11.53
C GLU A 148 5.21 -27.51 -11.82
N LYS A 149 6.22 -26.63 -11.89
CA LYS A 149 7.62 -27.03 -12.16
C LYS A 149 8.29 -27.78 -11.02
N SER A 150 7.77 -27.68 -9.79
CA SER A 150 8.29 -28.44 -8.63
C SER A 150 7.55 -29.76 -8.40
N TYR A 151 6.36 -29.93 -8.97
CA TYR A 151 5.64 -31.20 -8.96
C TYR A 151 6.16 -32.13 -10.05
N THR A 152 7.03 -33.06 -9.70
CA THR A 152 7.36 -34.20 -10.58
C THR A 152 6.28 -35.27 -10.43
N PRO A 153 5.47 -35.57 -11.46
CA PRO A 153 4.49 -36.64 -11.35
C PRO A 153 5.22 -37.98 -11.31
N LYS A 154 5.04 -38.74 -10.22
CA LYS A 154 5.24 -40.19 -10.29
C LYS A 154 4.14 -40.76 -11.17
N LEU A 155 4.45 -40.90 -12.46
CA LEU A 155 3.57 -41.48 -13.48
C LEU A 155 3.22 -42.92 -13.09
N ASN A 156 2.06 -43.09 -12.44
CA ASN A 156 1.40 -44.38 -12.34
C ASN A 156 0.39 -44.45 -13.50
N THR A 157 0.79 -45.08 -14.60
CA THR A 157 0.07 -45.10 -15.87
C THR A 157 -1.18 -45.97 -15.78
N ASN A 158 -2.35 -45.38 -15.50
CA ASN A 158 -3.66 -46.07 -15.56
C ASN A 158 -4.87 -45.11 -15.71
N TYR A 159 -4.73 -44.00 -16.45
CA TYR A 159 -5.86 -43.12 -16.78
C TYR A 159 -5.92 -42.82 -18.28
N THR A 160 -6.82 -43.53 -18.97
CA THR A 160 -7.16 -43.29 -20.38
C THR A 160 -7.99 -42.01 -20.51
N THR A 161 -7.43 -40.97 -21.12
CA THR A 161 -8.16 -39.74 -21.46
C THR A 161 -8.79 -39.84 -22.86
N PRO A 162 -10.04 -39.40 -23.11
CA PRO A 162 -10.76 -39.76 -24.34
C PRO A 162 -10.46 -38.90 -25.59
N PHE A 163 -9.59 -37.89 -25.48
CA PHE A 163 -9.50 -36.79 -26.45
C PHE A 163 -8.22 -36.76 -27.30
N THR A 164 -7.64 -37.92 -27.59
CA THR A 164 -6.56 -38.05 -28.59
C THR A 164 -6.89 -39.10 -29.63
N ASN A 165 -7.59 -38.69 -30.68
CA ASN A 165 -7.50 -39.29 -32.00
C ASN A 165 -7.68 -38.18 -33.04
N GLY A 166 -6.61 -37.87 -33.77
CA GLY A 166 -6.65 -36.87 -34.83
C GLY A 166 -7.44 -37.41 -36.02
N ILE A 167 -8.54 -36.77 -36.37
CA ILE A 167 -9.26 -37.06 -37.62
C ILE A 167 -8.63 -36.22 -38.73
N HIS A 168 -7.87 -36.90 -39.56
CA HIS A 168 -7.34 -36.38 -40.81
C HIS A 168 -8.51 -36.28 -41.82
N CYS A 169 -8.91 -35.06 -42.17
CA CYS A 169 -10.07 -34.83 -43.04
C CYS A 169 -9.73 -35.14 -44.50
N HIS A 170 -10.00 -36.37 -44.95
CA HIS A 170 -10.00 -36.72 -46.36
C HIS A 170 -11.42 -36.64 -46.94
N HIS A 171 -11.58 -35.86 -48.01
CA HIS A 171 -12.70 -36.02 -48.94
C HIS A 171 -12.57 -37.38 -49.66
N ASP A 172 -13.68 -38.07 -49.91
CA ASP A 172 -14.09 -38.40 -51.29
C ASP A 172 -15.47 -39.08 -51.42
N GLU A 173 -15.98 -39.02 -52.65
CA GLU A 173 -17.34 -39.24 -53.15
C GLU A 173 -18.09 -40.55 -52.81
N LEU A 174 -19.41 -40.42 -52.70
CA LEU A 174 -20.39 -41.51 -52.77
C LEU A 174 -20.62 -41.98 -54.22
N ASN A 175 -20.47 -43.28 -54.52
CA ASN A 175 -21.15 -43.86 -55.69
C ASN A 175 -21.47 -45.37 -55.61
N LYS A 176 -22.79 -45.67 -55.59
CA LYS A 176 -23.50 -46.79 -56.27
C LYS A 176 -23.22 -48.29 -55.97
N LYS A 177 -24.34 -48.95 -55.60
CA LYS A 177 -24.89 -50.23 -56.14
C LYS A 177 -24.27 -51.56 -55.65
N ASN A 178 -24.97 -52.71 -55.55
CA ASN A 178 -26.34 -53.11 -56.00
C ASN A 178 -26.86 -54.38 -55.27
N SER A 179 -28.14 -54.75 -55.48
CA SER A 179 -28.81 -56.07 -55.24
C SER A 179 -29.02 -56.53 -53.79
N THR A 180 -30.09 -57.23 -53.34
CA THR A 180 -31.43 -57.66 -53.86
C THR A 180 -32.30 -58.07 -52.62
N GLY A 181 -33.63 -58.22 -52.63
CA GLY A 181 -34.66 -58.12 -53.67
C GLY A 181 -35.64 -59.31 -53.66
N GLY A 182 -36.91 -59.15 -53.24
CA GLY A 182 -37.92 -60.25 -53.19
C GLY A 182 -39.36 -59.87 -52.81
N PHE A 183 -40.31 -60.15 -53.73
CA PHE A 183 -41.77 -60.22 -53.51
C PHE A 183 -42.16 -61.59 -52.88
N ILE A 184 -43.38 -61.94 -52.46
CA ILE A 184 -44.77 -61.45 -52.68
C ILE A 184 -45.56 -61.52 -51.33
N SER A 185 -46.87 -61.30 -51.14
CA SER A 185 -48.06 -61.08 -51.99
C SER A 185 -49.12 -60.23 -51.28
#